data_AF-A0A497MZK5-F1
#
_entry.id   AF-A0A497MZK5-F1
#
_cell.length_a   1.000
_cell.length_b   1.000
_cell.length_c   1.000
_cell.angle_alpha   90.00
_cell.angle_beta   90.00
_cell.angle_gamma   90.00
#
_symmetry.space_group_name_H-M   'P 1'
#
loop_
_entity.id
_entity.type
_entity.pdbx_description
1 polymer ?
#
loop_
_entity_poly.entity_id
_entity_poly.type
_entity_poly.pdbx_seq_one_letter_code
_entity_poly.pdbx_strand_id
1 'polypeptide(L)' 'MSAELPTWIVRDYLRCSGCRRCEIACSLHHEGKIWPEASRVRVFMLIPGVEIPHLCSQCVDYPCIDS' A
#
# COMPACT_ATOMS: atom_id res chain seq x y z
N MET A 1 -16.49 7.27 21.25
CA MET A 1 -15.79 6.91 20.00
C MET A 1 -14.35 6.70 20.41
N SER A 2 -13.92 5.44 20.46
CA SER A 2 -12.64 5.04 21.03
C SER A 2 -11.51 5.80 20.33
N ALA A 3 -10.60 6.39 21.11
CA ALA A 3 -9.39 7.01 20.62
C ALA A 3 -8.41 5.91 20.19
N GLU A 4 -8.72 5.20 19.11
CA GLU A 4 -7.83 4.22 18.52
C GLU A 4 -6.79 4.96 17.68
N LEU A 5 -5.53 4.89 18.10
CA LEU A 5 -4.41 5.41 17.34
C LEU A 5 -4.42 4.74 15.96
N PRO A 6 -4.26 5.52 14.87
CA PRO A 6 -4.28 4.95 13.52
C PRO A 6 -3.19 3.89 13.38
N THR A 7 -3.55 2.75 12.78
CA THR A 7 -2.60 1.67 12.50
C THR A 7 -1.53 2.17 11.53
N TRP A 8 -0.32 2.34 12.04
CA TRP A 8 0.82 2.81 11.24
C TRP A 8 1.67 1.65 10.73
N ILE A 9 1.98 1.66 9.43
CA ILE A 9 2.77 0.63 8.75
C ILE A 9 4.13 1.21 8.36
N VAL A 10 5.17 0.85 9.12
CA VAL A 10 6.58 1.16 8.77
C VAL A 10 6.91 0.53 7.43
N ARG A 11 7.60 1.26 6.54
CA ARG A 11 8.15 0.72 5.29
C ARG A 11 9.66 0.92 5.27
N ASP A 12 10.42 -0.17 5.32
CA ASP A 12 11.87 -0.14 5.07
C ASP A 12 12.11 -0.38 3.57
N TYR A 13 12.37 0.71 2.84
CA TYR A 13 12.52 0.68 1.39
C TYR A 13 13.75 -0.11 0.93
N LEU A 14 14.83 -0.15 1.72
CA LEU A 14 16.05 -0.88 1.38
C LEU A 14 15.86 -2.40 1.45
N ARG A 15 14.83 -2.85 2.17
CA ARG A 15 14.46 -4.28 2.26
C ARG A 15 13.40 -4.68 1.24
N CYS A 16 12.87 -3.74 0.45
CA CYS A 16 11.92 -4.06 -0.60
C CYS A 16 12.65 -4.61 -1.83
N SER A 17 12.32 -5.84 -2.23
CA SER A 17 12.88 -6.48 -3.43
C SER A 17 12.09 -6.24 -4.71
N GLY A 18 11.02 -5.44 -4.65
CA GLY A 18 10.15 -5.23 -5.82
C GLY A 18 9.27 -6.43 -6.20
N CYS A 19 9.10 -7.44 -5.32
CA CYS A 19 8.39 -8.68 -5.67
C CYS A 19 6.87 -8.55 -5.92
N ARG A 20 6.27 -7.39 -5.64
CA ARG A 20 4.83 -7.07 -5.85
C ARG A 20 3.81 -8.02 -5.19
N ARG A 21 4.25 -8.90 -4.28
CA ARG A 21 3.35 -9.81 -3.53
C ARG A 21 2.34 -9.05 -2.65
N CYS A 22 2.72 -7.88 -2.16
CA CYS A 22 1.82 -6.99 -1.43
C CYS A 22 0.64 -6.52 -2.31
N GLU A 23 0.87 -6.27 -3.60
CA GLU A 23 -0.19 -5.85 -4.51
C GLU A 23 -1.21 -6.98 -4.72
N ILE A 24 -0.70 -8.19 -4.94
CA ILE A 24 -1.48 -9.42 -5.12
C ILE A 24 -2.29 -9.74 -3.86
N ALA A 25 -1.67 -9.69 -2.69
CA ALA A 25 -2.35 -9.96 -1.42
C ALA A 25 -3.52 -8.99 -1.19
N CYS A 26 -3.31 -7.70 -1.47
CA CYS A 26 -4.35 -6.69 -1.34
C CYS A 26 -5.48 -6.88 -2.37
N SER A 27 -5.18 -7.17 -3.64
CA SER A 27 -6.22 -7.42 -4.65
C SER A 27 -7.01 -8.70 -4.36
N LEU A 28 -6.34 -9.76 -3.90
CA LEU A 28 -7.01 -11.00 -3.50
C LEU A 28 -7.96 -10.76 -2.33
N HIS A 29 -7.56 -9.96 -1.35
CA HIS A 29 -8.38 -9.65 -0.19
C HIS A 29 -9.63 -8.83 -0.54
N HIS A 30 -9.49 -7.79 -1.39
CA HIS A 30 -10.60 -6.88 -1.69
C HIS A 30 -11.43 -7.27 -2.92
N GLU A 31 -10.80 -7.81 -3.95
CA GLU A 31 -11.43 -8.06 -5.25
C GLU A 31 -11.69 -9.55 -5.51
N GLY A 32 -11.15 -10.44 -4.67
CA GLY A 32 -11.29 -11.90 -4.81
C GLY A 32 -10.52 -12.50 -6.00
N LYS A 33 -9.69 -11.72 -6.68
CA LYS A 33 -8.87 -12.15 -7.82
C LYS A 33 -7.49 -11.50 -7.82
N ILE A 34 -6.55 -12.12 -8.53
CA ILE A 34 -5.23 -11.55 -8.77
C ILE A 34 -5.40 -10.44 -9.81
N TRP A 35 -5.55 -9.21 -9.33
CA TRP A 35 -5.65 -8.01 -10.16
C TRP A 35 -4.78 -6.91 -9.55
N PRO A 36 -3.47 -6.89 -9.87
CA PRO A 36 -2.55 -5.91 -9.30
C PRO A 36 -3.05 -4.47 -9.50
N GLU A 37 -3.57 -4.09 -10.66
CA GLU A 37 -4.00 -2.73 -10.95
C GLU A 37 -5.12 -2.23 -10.02
N ALA A 38 -6.00 -3.11 -9.54
CA ALA A 38 -7.03 -2.79 -8.54
C ALA A 38 -6.51 -2.76 -7.08
N SER A 39 -5.25 -3.11 -6.87
CA SER A 39 -4.62 -3.07 -5.56
C SER A 39 -4.50 -1.65 -5.00
N ARG A 40 -4.75 -1.52 -3.70
CA ARG A 40 -4.58 -0.26 -2.92
C ARG A 40 -3.12 -0.05 -2.47
N VAL A 41 -2.23 -0.98 -2.84
CA VAL A 41 -0.77 -0.90 -2.65
C VAL A 41 -0.12 -0.86 -4.03
N ARG A 42 0.87 0.02 -4.20
CA ARG A 42 1.62 0.19 -5.45
C ARG A 42 3.12 0.15 -5.17
N VAL A 43 3.87 -0.67 -5.90
CA VAL A 43 5.33 -0.66 -5.85
C VAL A 43 5.86 0.07 -7.07
N PHE A 44 6.54 1.19 -6.85
CA PHE A 44 7.22 1.94 -7.88
C PHE A 44 8.67 1.47 -7.99
N MET A 45 9.01 0.94 -9.17
CA MET A 45 10.37 0.51 -9.50
C MET A 45 11.05 1.63 -10.28
N LEU A 46 11.95 2.38 -9.64
CA LEU A 46 12.76 3.38 -10.32
C LEU A 46 14.11 2.74 -10.68
N ILE A 47 14.46 2.74 -11.97
CA ILE A 47 15.74 2.20 -12.45
C ILE A 47 16.60 3.35 -12.99
N PRO A 48 17.84 3.57 -12.48
CA PRO A 48 18.44 2.94 -11.29
C PRO A 48 17.87 3.55 -9.99
N GLY A 49 17.62 2.75 -8.96
CA GLY A 49 16.99 3.28 -7.74
C GLY A 49 16.55 2.24 -6.73
N VAL A 50 15.76 2.71 -5.75
CA VAL A 50 15.17 1.91 -4.68
C VAL A 50 13.71 1.63 -5.00
N GLU A 51 13.25 0.45 -4.63
CA GLU A 51 11.86 0.03 -4.73
C GLU A 51 11.00 0.71 -3.67
N ILE A 52 10.02 1.51 -4.10
CA ILE A 52 9.17 2.30 -3.19
C ILE A 52 7.75 1.72 -3.17
N PRO A 53 7.39 0.91 -2.15
CA PRO A 53 6.02 0.55 -1.87
C PRO A 53 5.25 1.76 -1.30
N HIS A 54 4.29 2.24 -2.07
CA HIS A 54 3.31 3.25 -1.70
C HIS A 54 2.01 2.59 -1.22
N LEU A 55 1.59 2.94 0.00
CA LEU A 55 0.37 2.43 0.64
C LEU A 55 -0.41 3.61 1.22
N CYS A 56 -1.72 3.44 1.38
CA CYS A 56 -2.56 4.36 2.15
C CYS A 56 -1.95 4.65 3.53
N SER A 57 -1.95 5.93 3.92
CA SER A 57 -1.41 6.39 5.21
C SER A 57 -2.33 6.10 6.39
N GLN A 58 -3.53 5.54 6.15
CA GLN A 58 -4.55 5.30 7.18
C GLN A 58 -4.79 6.55 8.04
N CYS A 59 -4.89 7.69 7.37
CA CYS A 59 -5.06 8.99 8.00
C CYS A 59 -6.42 9.07 8.69
N VAL A 60 -6.44 9.72 9.86
CA VAL A 60 -7.67 9.92 10.65
C VAL A 60 -8.68 10.77 9.87
N ASP A 61 -8.16 11.81 9.22
CA ASP A 61 -8.88 12.65 8.26
C ASP A 61 -8.48 12.21 6.85
N TYR A 62 -9.43 11.79 6.03
CA TYR A 62 -9.20 11.09 4.75
C TYR A 62 -9.68 11.91 3.53
N PRO A 63 -9.07 13.08 3.25
CA PRO A 63 -9.56 14.00 2.22
C PRO A 63 -9.60 13.42 0.80
N CYS A 64 -8.86 12.34 0.54
CA CYS A 64 -8.84 11.65 -0.75
C CYS A 64 -10.11 10.84 -1.08
N ILE A 65 -11.04 10.67 -0.13
CA ILE A 65 -12.33 10.00 -0.38
C ILE A 65 -13.44 11.03 -0.68
N ASP A 66 -13.38 12.20 -0.05
CA ASP A 66 -14.42 13.22 -0.13
C ASP A 66 -14.30 14.16 -1.35
N SER A 67 -13.23 13.99 -2.14
CA SER A 67 -12.89 14.81 -3.33
C SER A 67 -13.50 14.30 -4.62
#